data_AF-A0A3R6GW60-F1
#
_entry.id   AF-A0A3R6GW60-F1
#
_cell.length_a   1.000
_cell.length_b   1.000
_cell.length_c   1.000
_cell.angle_alpha   90.00
_cell.angle_beta   90.00
_cell.angle_gamma   90.00
#
_symmetry.space_group_name_H-M   'P 1'
#
loop_
_entity.id
_entity.type
_entity.pdbx_description
1 polymer ?
#
loop_
_entity_poly.entity_id
_entity_poly.type
_entity_poly.pdbx_seq_one_letter_code
_entity_poly.pdbx_strand_id
1 'polypeptide(L)'
;MESVLDRVIKQNTENVNLLKTKDYNIFSVLQIQSKEVLICRMIADLLNPRGQHGAGAEYLKIFLRDCLGMEKMDTKLADQAIVTAEYAIDDERRIDIVIEMGSYFLPIEVKIYAADQKSQCFDYYQYAKRRDAQAKVYYLTLDGHRPGKDSTSSGSQSVPEEDIVCLSFREHILNWLKACKSCENTGMVPILEQFIQNIEQISGYTSEKVRNMVIDELLKSGDSLRAGMQIADSINAAKAKRFCSKL
;
A
#
# COMPACT_ATOMS: atom_id res chain seq x y z
N MET A 1 13.21 -27.94 -34.11
CA MET A 1 11.95 -27.46 -33.48
C MET A 1 12.33 -27.04 -32.08
N GLU A 2 12.27 -25.75 -31.76
CA GLU A 2 12.66 -25.24 -30.44
C GLU A 2 11.75 -25.86 -29.36
N SER A 3 12.36 -26.44 -28.31
CA SER A 3 11.61 -27.15 -27.29
C SER A 3 10.72 -26.18 -26.49
N VAL A 4 9.61 -26.68 -25.94
CA VAL A 4 8.73 -25.88 -25.09
C VAL A 4 9.51 -25.31 -23.90
N LEU A 5 10.47 -26.06 -23.38
CA LEU A 5 11.34 -25.64 -22.28
C LEU A 5 12.24 -24.44 -22.68
N ASP A 6 12.83 -24.47 -23.87
CA ASP A 6 13.67 -23.38 -24.36
C ASP A 6 12.87 -22.09 -24.57
N ARG A 7 11.63 -22.20 -25.07
CA ARG A 7 10.72 -21.05 -25.19
C ARG A 7 10.36 -20.47 -23.83
N VAL A 8 10.00 -21.31 -22.86
CA VAL A 8 9.66 -20.86 -21.49
C VAL A 8 10.86 -20.19 -20.82
N ILE A 9 12.06 -20.75 -20.96
CA ILE A 9 13.29 -20.16 -20.40
C ILE A 9 13.60 -18.83 -21.07
N LYS A 10 13.49 -18.73 -22.40
CA LYS A 10 13.75 -17.50 -23.15
C LYS A 10 12.74 -16.41 -22.79
N GLN A 11 11.45 -16.74 -22.77
CA GLN A 11 10.38 -15.81 -22.38
C GLN A 11 10.56 -15.33 -20.93
N ASN A 12 10.90 -16.22 -20.00
CA ASN A 12 11.20 -15.85 -18.62
C ASN A 12 12.46 -14.99 -18.52
N THR A 13 13.49 -15.25 -19.32
CA THR A 13 14.73 -14.46 -19.32
C THR A 13 14.50 -13.06 -19.89
N GLU A 14 13.71 -12.95 -20.96
CA GLU A 14 13.29 -11.68 -21.55
C GLU A 14 12.37 -10.90 -20.61
N ASN A 15 11.40 -11.54 -19.96
CA ASN A 15 10.56 -10.94 -18.93
C ASN A 15 11.39 -10.49 -17.73
N VAL A 16 12.33 -11.30 -17.25
CA VAL A 16 13.25 -10.95 -16.16
C VAL A 16 14.18 -9.80 -16.57
N ASN A 17 14.61 -9.72 -17.83
CA ASN A 17 15.45 -8.63 -18.33
C ASN A 17 14.67 -7.32 -18.52
N LEU A 18 13.43 -7.38 -19.02
CA LEU A 18 12.48 -6.26 -19.01
C LEU A 18 12.19 -5.78 -17.58
N LEU A 19 12.21 -6.69 -16.60
CA LEU A 19 12.07 -6.37 -15.17
C LEU A 19 13.39 -5.93 -14.50
N LYS A 20 14.55 -6.14 -15.15
CA LYS A 20 15.90 -5.84 -14.61
C LYS A 20 16.49 -4.52 -15.05
N THR A 21 15.93 -3.87 -16.07
CA THR A 21 16.15 -2.43 -16.22
C THR A 21 15.51 -1.78 -15.01
N LYS A 22 16.31 -1.53 -13.96
CA LYS A 22 15.87 -0.68 -12.85
C LYS A 22 15.60 0.68 -13.44
N ASP A 23 14.35 0.94 -13.78
CA ASP A 23 13.90 2.29 -14.11
C ASP A 23 14.35 3.22 -12.98
N TYR A 24 14.75 4.43 -13.35
CA TYR A 24 15.12 5.44 -12.37
C TYR A 24 13.93 5.66 -11.43
N ASN A 25 14.16 5.51 -10.13
CA ASN A 25 13.13 5.73 -9.12
C ASN A 25 13.71 6.54 -7.96
N ILE A 26 13.17 7.74 -7.74
CA ILE A 26 13.67 8.69 -6.75
C ILE A 26 13.60 8.14 -5.33
N PHE A 27 12.58 7.34 -4.99
CA PHE A 27 12.48 6.71 -3.67
C PHE A 27 13.63 5.73 -3.44
N SER A 28 14.06 5.04 -4.50
CA SER A 28 15.20 4.13 -4.43
C SER A 28 16.55 4.84 -4.37
N VAL A 29 16.72 5.90 -5.15
CA VAL A 29 17.95 6.70 -5.15
C VAL A 29 18.18 7.36 -3.78
N LEU A 30 17.11 7.89 -3.18
CA LEU A 30 17.16 8.54 -1.86
C LEU A 30 17.15 7.55 -0.69
N GLN A 31 16.94 6.25 -0.95
CA GLN A 31 16.82 5.19 0.07
C GLN A 31 15.67 5.42 1.06
N ILE A 32 14.54 5.91 0.55
CA ILE A 32 13.35 6.27 1.34
C ILE A 32 12.15 5.34 1.12
N GLN A 33 12.35 4.24 0.39
CA GLN A 33 11.27 3.37 -0.09
C GLN A 33 10.27 2.96 0.99
N SER A 34 10.78 2.64 2.18
CA SER A 34 10.02 2.18 3.34
C SER A 34 10.13 3.12 4.54
N LYS A 35 10.57 4.36 4.35
CA LYS A 35 10.67 5.36 5.43
C LYS A 35 9.28 5.91 5.70
N GLU A 36 8.55 5.25 6.60
CA GLU A 36 7.15 5.52 6.98
C GLU A 36 6.83 7.01 7.08
N VAL A 37 7.57 7.78 7.89
CA VAL A 37 7.38 9.23 8.03
C VAL A 37 7.42 9.99 6.68
N LEU A 38 8.35 9.65 5.78
CA LEU A 38 8.45 10.31 4.47
C LEU A 38 7.34 9.88 3.51
N ILE A 39 6.91 8.62 3.61
CA ILE A 39 5.76 8.10 2.85
C ILE A 39 4.47 8.79 3.34
N CYS A 40 4.28 8.95 4.65
CA CYS A 40 3.15 9.67 5.23
C CYS A 40 3.11 11.13 4.77
N ARG A 41 4.25 11.82 4.74
CA ARG A 41 4.33 13.20 4.21
C ARG A 41 3.94 13.29 2.74
N MET A 42 4.37 12.32 1.91
CA MET A 42 3.97 12.26 0.50
C MET A 42 2.46 12.04 0.35
N ILE A 43 1.89 11.09 1.09
CA ILE A 43 0.44 10.81 1.06
C ILE A 43 -0.34 12.03 1.57
N ALA A 44 0.11 12.66 2.65
CA ALA A 44 -0.52 13.85 3.20
C ALA A 44 -0.50 15.03 2.22
N ASP A 45 0.60 15.28 1.51
CA ASP A 45 0.64 16.31 0.46
C ASP A 45 -0.33 16.00 -0.67
N LEU A 46 -0.37 14.76 -1.17
CA LEU A 46 -1.31 14.34 -2.23
C LEU A 46 -2.79 14.40 -1.81
N LEU A 47 -3.09 14.20 -0.53
CA LEU A 47 -4.44 14.32 0.01
C LEU A 47 -4.83 15.78 0.30
N ASN A 48 -3.86 16.70 0.39
CA ASN A 48 -4.12 18.07 0.77
C ASN A 48 -4.66 18.87 -0.43
N PRO A 49 -5.86 19.46 -0.37
CA PRO A 49 -6.35 20.33 -1.45
C PRO A 49 -5.43 21.50 -1.80
N ARG A 50 -4.54 21.87 -0.88
CA ARG A 50 -3.53 22.93 -1.00
C ARG A 50 -2.11 22.37 -1.07
N GLY A 51 -1.96 21.08 -1.38
CA GLY A 51 -0.68 20.40 -1.55
C GLY A 51 0.09 20.90 -2.78
N GLN A 52 1.38 20.60 -2.83
CA GLN A 52 2.27 21.09 -3.89
C GLN A 52 1.97 20.47 -5.27
N HIS A 53 1.22 19.37 -5.30
CA HIS A 53 0.81 18.69 -6.52
C HIS A 53 -0.11 19.53 -7.43
N GLY A 54 -0.85 20.52 -6.89
CA GLY A 54 -1.65 21.45 -7.70
C GLY A 54 -2.95 20.88 -8.31
N ALA A 55 -3.45 19.74 -7.83
CA ALA A 55 -4.70 19.12 -8.31
C ALA A 55 -5.95 19.51 -7.50
N GLY A 56 -5.85 20.56 -6.66
CA GLY A 56 -6.93 20.91 -5.73
C GLY A 56 -7.36 19.71 -4.88
N ALA A 57 -8.66 19.60 -4.56
CA ALA A 57 -9.20 18.49 -3.80
C ALA A 57 -9.49 17.21 -4.62
N GLU A 58 -9.06 17.12 -5.88
CA GLU A 58 -9.44 16.00 -6.76
C GLU A 58 -8.95 14.65 -6.22
N TYR A 59 -7.67 14.57 -5.83
CA TYR A 59 -7.08 13.37 -5.25
C TYR A 59 -7.75 12.98 -3.93
N LEU A 60 -8.07 13.97 -3.08
CA LEU A 60 -8.81 13.73 -1.85
C LEU A 60 -10.21 13.18 -2.12
N LYS A 61 -10.96 13.76 -3.06
CA LYS A 61 -12.31 13.30 -3.42
C LYS A 61 -12.30 11.83 -3.88
N ILE A 62 -11.31 11.44 -4.68
CA ILE A 62 -11.11 10.05 -5.10
C ILE A 62 -10.80 9.17 -3.87
N PHE A 63 -9.90 9.60 -2.98
CA PHE A 63 -9.55 8.84 -1.78
C PHE A 63 -10.75 8.60 -0.86
N LEU A 64 -11.53 9.65 -0.57
CA LEU A 64 -12.70 9.55 0.30
C LEU A 64 -13.75 8.61 -0.27
N ARG A 65 -13.96 8.65 -1.59
CA ARG A 65 -14.91 7.75 -2.28
C ARG A 65 -14.39 6.31 -2.32
N ASP A 66 -13.20 6.09 -2.88
CA ASP A 66 -12.72 4.76 -3.26
C ASP A 66 -12.01 4.02 -2.12
N CYS A 67 -11.45 4.74 -1.16
CA CYS A 67 -10.77 4.14 0.00
C CYS A 67 -11.65 4.16 1.26
N LEU A 68 -12.40 5.25 1.50
CA LEU A 68 -13.18 5.40 2.74
C LEU A 68 -14.68 5.14 2.58
N GLY A 69 -15.17 4.93 1.35
CA GLY A 69 -16.59 4.68 1.08
C GLY A 69 -17.51 5.89 1.31
N MET A 70 -16.97 7.11 1.29
CA MET A 70 -17.69 8.35 1.58
C MET A 70 -18.27 8.99 0.32
N GLU A 71 -19.06 8.23 -0.45
CA GLU A 71 -19.56 8.64 -1.79
C GLU A 71 -20.47 9.87 -1.79
N LYS A 72 -21.19 10.13 -0.70
CA LYS A 72 -22.20 11.19 -0.60
C LYS A 72 -21.70 12.48 0.06
N MET A 73 -20.38 12.62 0.23
CA MET A 73 -19.82 13.80 0.87
C MET A 73 -20.03 15.06 0.01
N ASP A 74 -20.37 16.18 0.66
CA ASP A 74 -20.36 17.48 -0.01
C ASP A 74 -18.96 17.81 -0.50
N THR A 75 -18.81 17.89 -1.81
CA THR A 75 -17.54 18.25 -2.48
C THR A 75 -16.93 19.55 -1.97
N LYS A 76 -17.74 20.51 -1.48
CA LYS A 76 -17.25 21.76 -0.90
C LYS A 76 -16.51 21.57 0.42
N LEU A 77 -16.85 20.53 1.19
CA LEU A 77 -16.12 20.19 2.41
C LEU A 77 -14.72 19.69 2.08
N ALA A 78 -14.59 18.85 1.05
CA ALA A 78 -13.29 18.37 0.59
C ALA A 78 -12.38 19.52 0.12
N ASP A 79 -12.93 20.56 -0.53
CA ASP A 79 -12.15 21.74 -0.95
C ASP A 79 -11.59 22.56 0.23
N GLN A 80 -12.18 22.40 1.42
CA GLN A 80 -11.78 23.09 2.65
C GLN A 80 -10.97 22.21 3.60
N ALA A 81 -10.70 20.95 3.21
CA ALA A 81 -10.03 20.00 4.08
C ALA A 81 -8.62 20.47 4.46
N ILE A 82 -8.24 20.20 5.70
CA ILE A 82 -6.89 20.37 6.22
C ILE A 82 -6.30 18.99 6.42
N VAL A 83 -5.13 18.75 5.82
CA VAL A 83 -4.40 17.50 5.97
C VAL A 83 -3.09 17.76 6.69
N THR A 84 -2.88 17.06 7.79
CA THR A 84 -1.71 17.22 8.65
C THR A 84 -0.99 15.88 8.78
N ALA A 85 0.29 15.83 8.40
CA ALA A 85 1.16 14.71 8.74
C ALA A 85 1.75 14.91 10.16
N GLU A 86 1.99 13.82 10.87
CA GLU A 86 2.57 13.82 12.22
C GLU A 86 1.76 14.71 13.21
N TYR A 87 0.43 14.62 13.14
CA TYR A 87 -0.49 15.42 13.95
C TYR A 87 -0.32 15.09 15.44
N ALA A 88 0.16 16.06 16.22
CA ALA A 88 0.39 15.87 17.65
C ALA A 88 -0.94 15.87 18.43
N ILE A 89 -1.18 14.83 19.22
CA ILE A 89 -2.30 14.80 20.18
C ILE A 89 -1.85 15.22 21.59
N ASP A 90 -0.59 14.92 21.92
CA ASP A 90 0.14 15.35 23.11
C ASP A 90 1.66 15.27 22.85
N ASP A 91 2.48 15.38 23.89
CA ASP A 91 3.95 15.39 23.78
C ASP A 91 4.54 14.05 23.31
N GLU A 92 3.84 12.93 23.55
CA GLU A 92 4.33 11.57 23.29
C GLU A 92 3.68 10.93 22.06
N ARG A 93 2.51 11.41 21.64
CA ARG A 93 1.69 10.78 20.60
C ARG A 93 1.45 11.68 19.40
N ARG A 94 1.63 11.09 18.22
CA ARG A 94 1.39 11.74 16.93
C ARG A 94 0.66 10.77 16.01
N ILE A 95 -0.45 11.20 15.44
CA ILE A 95 -1.17 10.46 14.40
C ILE A 95 -0.46 10.71 13.09
N ASP A 96 -0.17 9.65 12.32
CA ASP A 96 0.63 9.77 11.10
C ASP A 96 0.03 10.74 10.08
N ILE A 97 -1.28 10.64 9.83
CA ILE A 97 -2.01 11.56 8.97
C ILE A 97 -3.38 11.82 9.57
N VAL A 98 -3.81 13.08 9.59
CA VAL A 98 -5.19 13.46 9.92
C VAL A 98 -5.76 14.28 8.78
N ILE A 99 -6.98 13.93 8.37
CA ILE A 99 -7.81 14.76 7.49
C ILE A 99 -8.94 15.37 8.33
N GLU A 100 -9.01 16.69 8.37
CA GLU A 100 -10.07 17.45 9.02
C GLU A 100 -10.92 18.17 7.98
N MET A 101 -12.24 17.96 8.00
CA MET A 101 -13.17 18.68 7.13
C MET A 101 -14.57 18.74 7.74
N GLY A 102 -15.10 19.95 7.92
CA GLY A 102 -16.37 20.15 8.62
C GLY A 102 -16.32 19.55 10.04
N SER A 103 -17.19 18.57 10.31
CA SER A 103 -17.21 17.83 11.59
C SER A 103 -16.38 16.54 11.56
N TYR A 104 -15.81 16.16 10.41
CA TYR A 104 -15.07 14.90 10.29
C TYR A 104 -13.64 15.07 10.80
N PHE A 105 -13.23 14.12 11.63
CA PHE A 105 -11.84 13.95 12.07
C PHE A 105 -11.41 12.54 11.68
N LEU A 106 -10.60 12.40 10.63
CA LEU A 106 -10.24 11.12 10.02
C LEU A 106 -8.77 10.80 10.29
N PRO A 107 -8.44 10.14 11.41
CA PRO A 107 -7.09 9.73 11.73
C PRO A 107 -6.69 8.48 10.93
N ILE A 108 -5.55 8.54 10.28
CA ILE A 108 -4.93 7.44 9.54
C ILE A 108 -3.61 7.11 10.22
N GLU A 109 -3.49 5.89 10.73
CA GLU A 109 -2.24 5.33 11.23
C GLU A 109 -1.66 4.40 10.17
N VAL A 110 -0.38 4.57 9.85
CA VAL A 110 0.30 3.89 8.75
C VAL A 110 1.33 2.91 9.31
N LYS A 111 1.27 1.65 8.89
CA LYS A 111 2.32 0.66 9.15
C LYS A 111 2.91 0.11 7.87
N ILE A 112 4.21 0.29 7.71
CA ILE A 112 4.98 -0.38 6.66
C ILE A 112 5.67 -1.61 7.26
N TYR A 113 6.69 -1.39 8.10
CA TYR A 113 7.45 -2.45 8.77
C TYR A 113 7.60 -2.20 10.28
N ALA A 114 7.01 -1.13 10.80
CA ALA A 114 7.03 -0.83 12.22
C ALA A 114 6.08 -1.77 12.99
N ALA A 115 6.45 -2.11 14.22
CA ALA A 115 5.55 -2.79 15.13
C ALA A 115 4.55 -1.81 15.72
N ASP A 116 3.43 -2.35 16.17
CA ASP A 116 2.40 -1.58 16.86
C ASP A 116 2.94 -0.99 18.17
N GLN A 117 2.58 0.25 18.43
CA GLN A 117 2.75 0.82 19.76
C GLN A 117 1.56 0.44 20.64
N LYS A 118 1.83 0.16 21.92
CA LYS A 118 0.79 -0.15 22.91
C LYS A 118 -0.27 0.96 22.93
N SER A 119 -1.55 0.58 22.96
CA SER A 119 -2.75 1.43 23.03
C SER A 119 -2.86 2.52 21.96
N GLN A 120 -2.08 2.45 20.88
CA GLN A 120 -1.98 3.52 19.89
C GLN A 120 -3.31 3.80 19.19
N CYS A 121 -3.94 2.78 18.59
CA CYS A 121 -5.25 2.93 17.96
C CYS A 121 -6.32 3.32 18.98
N PHE A 122 -6.22 2.85 20.22
CA PHE A 122 -7.14 3.24 21.29
C PHE A 122 -7.05 4.74 21.62
N ASP A 123 -5.84 5.26 21.82
CA ASP A 123 -5.62 6.68 22.15
C ASP A 123 -6.12 7.59 21.03
N TYR A 124 -5.89 7.21 19.77
CA TYR A 124 -6.34 7.98 18.60
C TYR A 124 -7.86 7.97 18.47
N TYR A 125 -8.49 6.81 18.67
CA TYR A 125 -9.94 6.70 18.66
C TYR A 125 -10.57 7.60 19.73
N GLN A 126 -10.06 7.57 20.96
CA GLN A 126 -10.58 8.40 22.04
C GLN A 126 -10.40 9.89 21.78
N TYR A 127 -9.27 10.28 21.18
CA TYR A 127 -9.03 11.66 20.77
C TYR A 127 -9.98 12.11 19.67
N ALA A 128 -10.20 11.26 18.67
CA ALA A 128 -11.07 11.53 17.53
C ALA A 128 -12.54 11.62 17.96
N LYS A 129 -13.02 10.73 18.84
CA LYS A 129 -14.41 10.71 19.33
C LYS A 129 -14.85 11.96 20.08
N ARG A 130 -13.89 12.72 20.64
CA ARG A 130 -14.17 14.03 21.28
C ARG A 130 -14.50 15.13 20.26
N ARG A 131 -14.14 14.93 18.99
CA ARG A 131 -14.33 15.89 17.88
C ARG A 131 -15.41 15.44 16.92
N ASP A 132 -15.43 14.15 16.63
CA ASP A 132 -16.37 13.52 15.70
C ASP A 132 -17.03 12.32 16.39
N ALA A 133 -18.34 12.43 16.66
CA ALA A 133 -19.10 11.38 17.32
C ALA A 133 -19.18 10.09 16.49
N GLN A 134 -18.90 10.14 15.18
CA GLN A 134 -18.84 8.99 14.28
C GLN A 134 -17.40 8.64 13.89
N ALA A 135 -16.40 9.16 14.62
CA ALA A 135 -15.00 8.91 14.34
C ALA A 135 -14.66 7.43 14.27
N LYS A 136 -13.77 7.12 13.32
CA LYS A 136 -13.13 5.81 13.14
C LYS A 136 -11.63 6.00 13.14
N VAL A 137 -10.87 4.92 13.29
CA VAL A 137 -9.43 4.89 13.02
C VAL A 137 -9.19 4.11 11.73
N TYR A 138 -8.54 4.76 10.78
CA TYR A 138 -8.15 4.15 9.52
C TYR A 138 -6.73 3.58 9.67
N TYR A 139 -6.62 2.26 9.65
CA TYR A 139 -5.36 1.56 9.84
C TYR A 139 -4.82 1.09 8.50
N LEU A 140 -3.82 1.80 7.97
CA LEU A 140 -3.24 1.55 6.67
C LEU A 140 -1.98 0.70 6.79
N THR A 141 -2.04 -0.54 6.30
CA THR A 141 -0.88 -1.45 6.27
C THR A 141 -0.54 -1.87 4.85
N LEU A 142 0.57 -2.57 4.64
CA LEU A 142 0.94 -3.01 3.28
C LEU A 142 -0.13 -3.90 2.62
N ASP A 143 -0.79 -4.73 3.41
CA ASP A 143 -1.70 -5.80 2.98
C ASP A 143 -3.11 -5.72 3.60
N GLY A 144 -3.37 -4.76 4.49
CA GLY A 144 -4.69 -4.56 5.10
C GLY A 144 -4.95 -5.41 6.35
N HIS A 145 -3.91 -6.00 6.95
CA HIS A 145 -4.08 -6.68 8.24
C HIS A 145 -4.54 -5.71 9.36
N ARG A 146 -5.26 -6.27 10.34
CA ARG A 146 -5.74 -5.53 11.53
C ARG A 146 -4.60 -5.19 12.49
N PRO A 147 -4.70 -4.07 13.23
CA PRO A 147 -3.81 -3.81 14.36
C PRO A 147 -3.91 -4.93 15.40
N GLY A 148 -2.83 -5.18 16.12
CA GLY A 148 -2.79 -6.08 17.26
C GLY A 148 -3.67 -5.59 18.41
N LYS A 149 -4.12 -6.54 19.24
CA LYS A 149 -4.98 -6.24 20.41
C LYS A 149 -4.35 -5.24 21.37
N ASP A 150 -3.02 -5.29 21.51
CA ASP A 150 -2.29 -4.37 22.39
C ASP A 150 -2.37 -2.93 21.89
N SER A 151 -2.57 -2.69 20.59
CA SER A 151 -2.75 -1.34 20.01
C SER A 151 -4.18 -0.83 20.17
N THR A 152 -5.18 -1.71 20.07
CA THR A 152 -6.59 -1.34 20.08
C THR A 152 -7.23 -1.31 21.47
N SER A 153 -6.48 -1.61 22.53
CA SER A 153 -6.99 -1.67 23.90
C SER A 153 -6.14 -0.91 24.91
N SER A 154 -6.78 -0.47 25.98
CA SER A 154 -6.15 0.09 27.17
C SER A 154 -6.90 -0.41 28.41
N GLY A 155 -6.23 -1.22 29.23
CA GLY A 155 -6.86 -1.88 30.37
C GLY A 155 -8.00 -2.81 29.91
N SER A 156 -9.21 -2.58 30.42
CA SER A 156 -10.42 -3.35 30.06
C SER A 156 -11.21 -2.75 28.89
N GLN A 157 -10.79 -1.62 28.33
CA GLN A 157 -11.47 -0.94 27.24
C GLN A 157 -10.78 -1.24 25.91
N SER A 158 -11.56 -1.30 24.83
CA SER A 158 -11.06 -1.48 23.47
C SER A 158 -11.85 -0.62 22.49
N VAL A 159 -11.23 -0.30 21.35
CA VAL A 159 -11.95 0.29 20.21
C VAL A 159 -12.96 -0.75 19.68
N PRO A 160 -14.21 -0.36 19.36
CA PRO A 160 -15.15 -1.23 18.66
C PRO A 160 -14.57 -1.72 17.33
N GLU A 161 -14.82 -2.98 16.96
CA GLU A 161 -14.19 -3.58 15.77
C GLU A 161 -14.62 -2.88 14.47
N GLU A 162 -15.84 -2.36 14.44
CA GLU A 162 -16.46 -1.62 13.34
C GLU A 162 -15.89 -0.20 13.16
N ASP A 163 -15.26 0.33 14.21
CA ASP A 163 -14.62 1.65 14.22
C ASP A 163 -13.12 1.59 13.87
N ILE A 164 -12.59 0.39 13.63
CA ILE A 164 -11.28 0.17 13.01
C ILE A 164 -11.49 -0.21 11.54
N VAL A 165 -11.13 0.70 10.63
CA VAL A 165 -11.19 0.47 9.18
C VAL A 165 -9.80 0.10 8.69
N CYS A 166 -9.63 -1.13 8.20
CA CYS A 166 -8.35 -1.57 7.65
C CYS A 166 -8.23 -1.17 6.19
N LEU A 167 -7.18 -0.44 5.87
CA LEU A 167 -6.80 -0.06 4.52
C LEU A 167 -5.50 -0.77 4.16
N SER A 168 -5.29 -0.96 2.87
CA SER A 168 -4.08 -1.60 2.35
C SER A 168 -3.41 -0.71 1.32
N PHE A 169 -2.08 -0.66 1.34
CA PHE A 169 -1.33 -0.06 0.25
C PHE A 169 -1.61 -0.77 -1.07
N ARG A 170 -1.66 -2.11 -1.04
CA ARG A 170 -1.84 -2.97 -2.21
C ARG A 170 -3.15 -2.76 -2.95
N GLU A 171 -4.26 -2.60 -2.24
CA GLU A 171 -5.57 -2.48 -2.87
C GLU A 171 -6.01 -1.02 -2.91
N HIS A 172 -5.98 -0.33 -1.76
CA HIS A 172 -6.58 0.99 -1.64
C HIS A 172 -5.66 2.06 -2.22
N ILE A 173 -4.43 2.19 -1.71
CA ILE A 173 -3.51 3.27 -2.13
C ILE A 173 -3.05 3.08 -3.57
N LEU A 174 -2.75 1.86 -4.02
CA LEU A 174 -2.36 1.62 -5.42
C LEU A 174 -3.49 1.97 -6.40
N ASN A 175 -4.73 1.59 -6.11
CA ASN A 175 -5.85 1.93 -6.99
C ASN A 175 -6.17 3.41 -6.95
N TRP A 176 -6.09 4.05 -5.78
CA TRP A 176 -6.20 5.49 -5.63
C TRP A 176 -5.16 6.24 -6.47
N LEU A 177 -3.87 5.91 -6.37
CA LEU A 177 -2.82 6.55 -7.17
C LEU A 177 -3.02 6.35 -8.67
N LYS A 178 -3.49 5.16 -9.10
CA LYS A 178 -3.83 4.90 -10.51
C LYS A 178 -5.00 5.74 -10.99
N ALA A 179 -6.02 5.96 -10.14
CA ALA A 179 -7.12 6.86 -10.46
C ALA A 179 -6.64 8.32 -10.54
N CYS A 180 -5.78 8.76 -9.61
CA CYS A 180 -5.17 10.10 -9.63
C CYS A 180 -4.35 10.40 -10.89
N LYS A 181 -3.73 9.37 -11.50
CA LYS A 181 -3.02 9.52 -12.79
C LYS A 181 -3.94 9.88 -13.95
N SER A 182 -5.21 9.53 -13.87
CA SER A 182 -6.21 9.79 -14.92
C SER A 182 -6.82 11.19 -14.82
N CYS A 183 -6.45 11.97 -13.79
CA CYS A 183 -6.84 13.36 -13.62
C CYS A 183 -6.12 14.28 -14.63
N GLU A 184 -6.63 15.49 -14.84
CA GLU A 184 -6.14 16.42 -15.85
C GLU A 184 -4.67 16.88 -15.63
N ASN A 185 -4.17 16.78 -14.39
CA ASN A 185 -2.82 17.19 -14.04
C ASN A 185 -1.75 16.17 -14.49
N THR A 186 -1.39 16.22 -15.77
CA THR A 186 -0.39 15.32 -16.37
C THR A 186 1.02 15.51 -15.82
N GLY A 187 1.31 16.66 -15.20
CA GLY A 187 2.63 16.95 -14.62
C GLY A 187 3.02 16.02 -13.45
N MET A 188 2.01 15.49 -12.75
CA MET A 188 2.22 14.57 -11.63
C MET A 188 2.42 13.11 -12.05
N VAL A 189 2.10 12.74 -13.29
CA VAL A 189 2.12 11.36 -13.77
C VAL A 189 3.47 10.65 -13.50
N PRO A 190 4.64 11.23 -13.81
CA PRO A 190 5.92 10.56 -13.56
C PRO A 190 6.23 10.33 -12.07
N ILE A 191 5.75 11.22 -11.19
CA ILE A 191 5.93 11.10 -9.75
C ILE A 191 5.00 10.04 -9.17
N LEU A 192 3.73 10.05 -9.60
CA LEU A 192 2.75 9.03 -9.22
C LEU A 192 3.18 7.64 -9.70
N GLU A 193 3.75 7.51 -10.90
CA GLU A 193 4.30 6.25 -11.41
C GLU A 193 5.45 5.71 -10.57
N GLN A 194 6.41 6.57 -10.22
CA GLN A 194 7.51 6.17 -9.34
C GLN A 194 7.01 5.79 -7.94
N PHE A 195 5.98 6.47 -7.44
CA PHE A 195 5.41 6.14 -6.14
C PHE A 195 4.62 4.81 -6.18
N ILE A 196 3.86 4.56 -7.24
CA ILE A 196 3.20 3.27 -7.51
C ILE A 196 4.23 2.15 -7.53
N GLN A 197 5.31 2.29 -8.32
CA GLN A 197 6.38 1.30 -8.39
C GLN A 197 7.02 1.04 -7.02
N ASN A 198 7.24 2.10 -6.24
CA ASN A 198 7.77 1.99 -4.88
C ASN A 198 6.82 1.17 -3.99
N ILE A 199 5.52 1.45 -4.01
CA ILE A 199 4.51 0.71 -3.25
C ILE A 199 4.44 -0.75 -3.68
N GLU A 200 4.45 -1.03 -4.99
CA GLU A 200 4.46 -2.40 -5.52
C GLU A 200 5.69 -3.19 -5.04
N GLN A 201 6.84 -2.51 -4.94
CA GLN A 201 8.08 -3.10 -4.42
C GLN A 201 8.00 -3.39 -2.91
N ILE A 202 7.66 -2.41 -2.07
CA ILE A 202 7.69 -2.59 -0.60
C ILE A 202 6.59 -3.52 -0.09
N SER A 203 5.46 -3.59 -0.81
CA SER A 203 4.39 -4.53 -0.49
C SER A 203 4.67 -5.97 -0.96
N GLY A 204 5.70 -6.18 -1.80
CA GLY A 204 5.94 -7.47 -2.44
C GLY A 204 4.95 -7.83 -3.54
N TYR A 205 4.12 -6.87 -3.96
CA TYR A 205 3.10 -7.03 -5.01
C TYR A 205 3.72 -7.50 -6.33
N THR A 206 4.88 -6.98 -6.71
CA THR A 206 5.57 -7.42 -7.95
C THR A 206 5.90 -8.91 -7.93
N SER A 207 6.42 -9.42 -6.81
CA SER A 207 6.75 -10.84 -6.65
C SER A 207 5.52 -11.74 -6.71
N GLU A 208 4.42 -11.29 -6.12
CA GLU A 208 3.14 -12.00 -6.16
C GLU A 208 2.49 -11.98 -7.53
N LYS A 209 2.49 -10.82 -8.21
CA LYS A 209 2.00 -10.68 -9.57
C LYS A 209 2.76 -11.59 -10.53
N VAL A 210 4.09 -11.64 -10.43
CA VAL A 210 4.93 -12.58 -11.22
C VAL A 210 4.56 -14.03 -10.90
N ARG A 211 4.37 -14.37 -9.62
CA ARG A 211 3.93 -15.72 -9.23
C ARG A 211 2.57 -16.08 -9.85
N ASN A 212 1.60 -15.18 -9.80
CA ASN A 212 0.26 -15.40 -10.34
C ASN A 212 0.28 -15.50 -11.87
N MET A 213 1.06 -14.66 -12.56
CA MET A 213 1.25 -14.78 -14.01
C MET A 213 1.84 -16.14 -14.41
N VAL A 214 2.79 -16.67 -13.62
CA VAL A 214 3.32 -18.03 -13.84
C VAL A 214 2.24 -19.09 -13.59
N ILE A 215 1.43 -18.94 -12.55
CA ILE A 215 0.30 -19.86 -12.27
C ILE A 215 -0.69 -19.84 -13.44
N ASP A 216 -1.13 -18.67 -13.89
CA ASP A 216 -2.08 -18.52 -14.98
C ASP A 216 -1.55 -19.16 -16.27
N GLU A 217 -0.27 -18.97 -16.60
CA GLU A 217 0.38 -19.60 -17.75
C GLU A 217 0.40 -21.14 -17.63
N LEU A 218 0.73 -21.67 -16.44
CA LEU A 218 0.71 -23.11 -16.19
C LEU A 218 -0.70 -23.70 -16.33
N LEU A 219 -1.75 -22.91 -16.02
CA LEU A 219 -3.15 -23.31 -16.14
C LEU A 219 -3.72 -23.23 -17.56
N LYS A 220 -3.03 -22.58 -18.52
CA LYS A 220 -3.52 -22.44 -19.90
C LYS A 220 -3.68 -23.76 -20.64
N SER A 221 -2.89 -24.78 -20.31
CA SER A 221 -2.98 -26.10 -20.95
C SER A 221 -2.39 -27.22 -20.10
N GLY A 222 -2.82 -28.47 -20.37
CA GLY A 222 -2.24 -29.66 -19.72
C GLY A 222 -0.75 -29.86 -20.05
N ASP A 223 -0.27 -29.37 -21.19
CA ASP A 223 1.14 -29.44 -21.57
C ASP A 223 1.99 -28.41 -20.82
N SER A 224 1.49 -27.18 -20.66
CA SER A 224 2.11 -26.14 -19.83
C SER A 224 2.28 -26.62 -18.39
N LEU A 225 1.24 -27.23 -17.81
CA LEU A 225 1.30 -27.78 -16.46
C LEU A 225 2.33 -28.91 -16.34
N ARG A 226 2.37 -29.83 -17.32
CA ARG A 226 3.32 -30.95 -17.34
C ARG A 226 4.77 -30.47 -17.44
N ALA A 227 5.03 -29.45 -18.26
CA ALA A 227 6.34 -28.81 -18.33
C ALA A 227 6.72 -28.16 -16.98
N GLY A 228 5.76 -27.49 -16.33
CA GLY A 228 5.95 -26.94 -14.98
C GLY A 228 6.31 -28.01 -13.93
N MET A 229 5.64 -29.16 -13.96
CA MET A 229 5.94 -30.29 -13.08
C MET A 229 7.37 -30.82 -13.30
N GLN A 230 7.80 -30.99 -14.55
CA GLN A 230 9.16 -31.43 -14.86
C GLN A 230 10.25 -30.45 -14.37
N ILE A 231 9.98 -29.15 -14.44
CA ILE A 231 10.85 -28.11 -13.88
C ILE A 231 10.91 -28.26 -12.35
N ALA A 232 9.78 -28.45 -11.68
CA ALA A 232 9.72 -28.63 -10.23
C ALA A 232 10.51 -29.86 -9.76
N ASP A 233 10.37 -30.99 -10.45
CA ASP A 233 11.13 -32.23 -10.16
C ASP A 233 12.63 -32.03 -10.32
N SER A 234 13.04 -31.35 -11.40
CA SER A 234 14.45 -31.02 -11.66
C SER A 234 15.04 -30.12 -10.57
N ILE A 235 14.27 -29.13 -10.09
CA ILE A 235 14.67 -28.25 -8.98
C ILE A 235 14.82 -29.05 -7.69
N ASN A 236 13.90 -29.97 -7.38
CA ASN A 236 13.98 -30.81 -6.19
C ASN A 236 15.23 -31.71 -6.23
N ALA A 237 15.52 -32.32 -7.37
CA ALA A 237 16.73 -33.11 -7.57
C ALA A 237 18.01 -32.27 -7.39
N ALA A 238 18.03 -31.03 -7.92
CA ALA A 238 19.17 -30.12 -7.77
C ALA A 238 19.38 -29.69 -6.31
N LYS A 239 18.30 -29.41 -5.56
CA LYS A 239 18.37 -29.11 -4.12
C LYS A 239 18.96 -30.29 -3.35
N ALA A 240 18.46 -31.50 -3.56
CA ALA A 240 18.96 -32.71 -2.90
C ALA A 240 20.47 -32.90 -3.12
N LYS A 241 20.94 -32.74 -4.36
CA LYS A 241 22.38 -32.81 -4.68
C LYS A 241 23.20 -31.74 -3.96
N ARG A 242 22.70 -30.51 -3.88
CA ARG A 242 23.39 -29.40 -3.19
C ARG A 242 23.43 -29.56 -1.66
N PHE A 243 22.44 -30.24 -1.08
CA PHE A 243 22.46 -30.59 0.35
C PHE A 243 23.40 -31.77 0.63
N CYS A 244 23.43 -32.79 -0.23
CA CYS A 244 24.37 -33.90 -0.11
C CYS A 244 25.83 -33.50 -0.37
N SER A 245 26.10 -32.44 -1.14
CA SER A 245 27.46 -31.95 -1.41
C SER A 245 28.02 -31.01 -0.34
N LYS A 246 27.27 -30.78 0.76
CA LYS A 246 27.68 -29.94 1.90
C LYS A 246 27.89 -30.73 3.20
N LEU A 247 27.78 -32.06 3.13
CA LEU A 247 28.24 -33.02 4.13
C LEU A 247 29.55 -33.64 3.64
#